data_AF-A0A0X8CQ46-F1
#
_entry.id   AF-A0A0X8CQ46-F1
#
_cell.length_a   1.000
_cell.length_b   1.000
_cell.length_c   1.000
_cell.angle_alpha   90.00
_cell.angle_beta   90.00
_cell.angle_gamma   90.00
#
_symmetry.space_group_name_H-M   'P 1'
#
loop_
_entity.id
_entity.type
_entity.pdbx_description
1 polymer ?
#
loop_
_entity_poly.entity_id
_entity_poly.type
_entity_poly.pdbx_seq_one_letter_code
_entity_poly.pdbx_strand_id
1 'polypeptide(L)'
;MKLGFLSAGLLGILAVVVGQDRLSMGEQFVMSGKAKADDRGKDSGKAGRAPSMPMARDPSVAVAEEYEAARRKGTREAFELFIARHGDAPLAEQARAELKRLSR
;
A
#
# COMPACT_ATOMS: atom_id res chain seq x y z
N MET A 1 -15.72 -8.63 43.26
CA MET A 1 -16.50 -7.37 43.20
C MET A 1 -16.41 -6.85 41.77
N LYS A 2 -17.54 -6.47 41.18
CA LYS A 2 -17.78 -6.30 39.73
C LYS A 2 -17.98 -4.81 39.46
N LEU A 3 -17.09 -4.16 38.71
CA LEU A 3 -17.28 -2.78 38.26
C LEU A 3 -17.88 -2.79 36.86
N GLY A 4 -19.15 -2.36 36.76
CA GLY A 4 -19.79 -2.00 35.51
C GLY A 4 -19.55 -0.53 35.21
N PHE A 5 -19.22 -0.23 33.97
CA PHE A 5 -19.33 1.11 33.41
C PHE A 5 -20.26 1.03 32.19
N LEU A 6 -21.48 1.53 32.37
CA LEU A 6 -22.41 1.89 31.31
C LEU A 6 -22.33 3.41 31.17
N SER A 7 -22.01 3.92 29.98
CA SER A 7 -22.48 5.23 29.52
C SER A 7 -22.16 5.33 28.03
N ALA A 8 -23.16 5.09 27.19
CA ALA A 8 -23.96 6.13 26.55
C ALA A 8 -23.25 6.71 25.32
N GLY A 9 -23.64 6.17 24.16
CA GLY A 9 -23.19 6.63 22.86
C GLY A 9 -23.64 8.07 22.59
N LEU A 10 -22.78 8.81 21.89
CA LEU A 10 -23.16 10.05 21.25
C LEU A 10 -22.99 9.90 19.74
N LEU A 11 -24.12 10.05 19.06
CA LEU A 11 -24.28 10.22 17.63
C LEU A 11 -23.65 11.53 17.14
N GLY A 12 -23.24 11.55 15.87
CA GLY A 12 -23.03 12.76 15.07
C GLY A 12 -21.64 12.80 14.42
N ILE A 13 -21.44 13.11 13.15
CA ILE A 13 -22.31 13.68 12.11
C ILE A 13 -21.83 13.13 10.75
N LEU A 14 -22.76 12.67 9.92
CA LEU A 14 -22.52 12.38 8.50
C LEU A 14 -22.43 13.72 7.75
N ALA A 15 -21.22 14.16 7.43
CA ALA A 15 -21.02 15.29 6.53
C ALA A 15 -21.07 14.80 5.07
N VAL A 16 -22.24 14.96 4.43
CA VAL A 16 -22.36 14.99 2.98
C VAL A 16 -21.74 16.31 2.51
N VAL A 17 -20.58 16.23 1.86
CA VAL A 17 -20.05 17.31 1.02
C VAL A 17 -20.36 16.95 -0.43
N VAL A 18 -21.38 17.65 -0.94
CA VAL A 18 -21.65 17.85 -2.37
C VAL A 18 -20.51 18.68 -2.95
N GLY A 19 -19.95 18.22 -4.06
CA GLY A 19 -18.89 18.94 -4.78
C GLY A 19 -18.32 18.14 -5.96
N GLN A 20 -19.21 17.52 -6.75
CA GLN A 20 -18.88 16.82 -7.98
C GLN A 20 -18.75 17.83 -9.13
N ASP A 21 -17.75 18.71 -9.09
CA ASP A 21 -17.46 19.64 -10.19
C ASP A 21 -15.96 19.94 -10.30
N ARG A 22 -15.14 18.89 -10.25
CA ARG A 22 -13.83 18.94 -10.89
C ARG A 22 -13.87 18.10 -12.13
N LEU A 23 -14.40 18.76 -13.16
CA LEU A 23 -13.89 18.73 -14.51
C LEU A 23 -13.58 17.32 -14.97
N SER A 24 -14.57 16.73 -15.64
CA SER A 24 -14.31 15.79 -16.71
C SER A 24 -13.28 16.44 -17.63
N MET A 25 -12.01 16.22 -17.34
CA MET A 25 -10.92 16.34 -18.30
C MET A 25 -11.11 15.13 -19.23
N GLY A 26 -12.19 15.17 -20.00
CA GLY A 26 -12.14 14.80 -21.39
C GLY A 26 -11.23 15.82 -22.07
N GLU A 27 -9.93 15.76 -21.74
CA GLU A 27 -8.90 16.22 -22.64
C GLU A 27 -9.01 15.29 -23.84
N GLN A 28 -9.77 15.81 -24.78
CA GLN A 28 -9.76 15.45 -26.17
C GLN A 28 -8.29 15.33 -26.58
N PHE A 29 -7.76 14.11 -26.57
CA PHE A 29 -6.67 13.78 -27.47
C PHE A 29 -7.27 13.83 -28.87
N VAL A 30 -7.39 15.04 -29.40
CA VAL A 30 -7.62 15.25 -30.82
C VAL A 30 -6.34 14.74 -31.48
N MET A 31 -6.35 13.46 -31.86
CA MET A 31 -5.41 12.92 -32.84
C MET A 31 -5.70 13.61 -34.17
N SER A 32 -5.26 14.86 -34.31
CA SER A 32 -5.21 15.61 -35.56
C SER A 32 -3.78 16.09 -35.78
N GLY A 33 -2.90 15.12 -35.91
CA GLY A 33 -1.58 15.29 -36.50
C GLY A 33 -1.34 14.09 -37.39
N LYS A 34 -1.65 14.22 -38.69
CA LYS A 34 -1.19 13.24 -39.70
C LYS A 34 0.34 13.24 -39.64
N ALA A 35 0.93 12.20 -39.06
CA ALA A 35 2.36 11.99 -39.15
C ALA A 35 2.70 11.70 -40.62
N LYS A 36 3.46 12.61 -41.25
CA LYS A 36 4.16 12.32 -42.49
C LYS A 36 5.33 11.41 -42.10
N ALA A 37 5.39 10.23 -42.68
CA ALA A 37 6.56 9.38 -42.60
C ALA A 37 7.56 9.89 -43.65
N ASP A 38 8.51 10.70 -43.23
CA ASP A 38 9.76 10.90 -43.95
C ASP A 38 10.80 9.91 -43.41
N ASP A 39 11.00 8.85 -44.19
CA ASP A 39 12.12 7.93 -44.07
C ASP A 39 13.42 8.67 -44.45
N ARG A 40 14.06 9.27 -43.44
CA ARG A 40 15.47 9.67 -43.53
C ARG A 40 16.21 9.26 -42.26
N GLY A 41 16.66 8.00 -42.29
CA GLY A 41 18.03 7.60 -42.00
C GLY A 41 18.75 8.22 -40.79
N LYS A 42 19.19 7.29 -39.92
CA LYS A 42 20.51 7.28 -39.27
C LYS A 42 20.63 8.00 -37.93
N ASP A 43 20.06 7.35 -36.91
CA ASP A 43 20.68 6.95 -35.63
C ASP A 43 19.58 6.74 -34.60
N SER A 44 18.84 5.65 -34.77
CA SER A 44 17.91 5.10 -33.78
C SER A 44 18.72 4.56 -32.60
N GLY A 45 19.24 5.45 -31.76
CA GLY A 45 20.28 5.11 -30.80
C GLY A 45 20.10 5.68 -29.40
N LYS A 46 18.92 6.17 -29.00
CA LYS A 46 18.57 6.38 -27.58
C LYS A 46 17.11 6.84 -27.43
N ALA A 47 16.16 5.94 -27.69
CA ALA A 47 14.94 6.00 -26.90
C ALA A 47 15.40 5.80 -25.45
N GLY A 48 15.28 6.84 -24.60
CA GLY A 48 15.73 6.79 -23.22
C GLY A 48 15.22 5.51 -22.57
N ARG A 49 16.13 4.63 -22.16
CA ARG A 49 15.76 3.33 -21.59
C ARG A 49 14.86 3.63 -20.39
N ALA A 50 13.63 3.14 -20.44
CA ALA A 50 12.72 3.20 -19.30
C ALA A 50 13.49 2.67 -18.08
N PRO A 51 13.38 3.33 -16.91
CA PRO A 51 14.08 2.88 -15.72
C PRO A 51 13.75 1.40 -15.52
N SER A 52 14.80 0.58 -15.51
CA SER A 52 14.64 -0.86 -15.30
C SER A 52 14.04 -1.02 -13.90
N MET A 53 12.85 -1.59 -13.81
CA MET A 53 12.28 -1.92 -12.50
C MET A 53 13.26 -2.84 -11.76
N PRO A 54 13.43 -2.65 -10.44
CA PRO A 54 14.23 -3.57 -9.65
C PRO A 54 13.64 -4.97 -9.76
N MET A 55 14.52 -5.98 -9.79
CA MET A 55 14.08 -7.37 -9.79
C MET A 55 13.22 -7.64 -8.55
N ALA A 56 12.17 -8.45 -8.72
CA ALA A 56 11.37 -8.92 -7.60
C ALA A 56 12.29 -9.68 -6.63
N ARG A 57 12.23 -9.31 -5.35
CA ARG A 57 12.96 -10.02 -4.28
C ARG A 57 12.28 -11.37 -4.02
N ASP A 58 13.03 -12.29 -3.43
CA ASP A 58 12.47 -13.54 -2.91
C ASP A 58 11.34 -13.21 -1.91
N PRO A 59 10.14 -13.81 -2.06
CA PRO A 59 8.99 -13.51 -1.21
C PRO A 59 9.26 -13.86 0.26
N SER A 60 10.00 -14.94 0.53
CA SER A 60 10.34 -15.37 1.88
C SER A 60 11.24 -14.35 2.57
N VAL A 61 12.18 -13.77 1.83
CA VAL A 61 13.06 -12.71 2.33
C VAL A 61 12.26 -11.45 2.65
N ALA A 62 11.33 -11.05 1.76
CA ALA A 62 10.47 -9.89 1.99
C ALA A 62 9.62 -10.04 3.26
N VAL A 63 9.02 -11.21 3.48
CA VAL A 63 8.24 -11.51 4.69
C VAL A 63 9.11 -11.46 5.95
N ALA A 64 10.32 -12.02 5.90
CA ALA A 64 11.26 -11.98 7.02
C ALA A 64 11.69 -10.54 7.37
N GLU A 65 11.95 -9.71 6.37
CA GLU A 65 12.28 -8.29 6.56
C GLU A 65 11.12 -7.53 7.22
N GLU A 66 9.88 -7.77 6.79
CA GLU A 66 8.69 -7.16 7.41
C GLU A 66 8.48 -7.62 8.86
N TYR A 67 8.71 -8.90 9.16
CA TYR A 67 8.64 -9.41 10.53
C TYR A 67 9.69 -8.74 11.42
N GLU A 68 10.93 -8.64 10.95
CA GLU A 68 12.00 -7.97 11.68
C GLU A 68 11.70 -6.47 11.87
N ALA A 69 11.06 -5.81 10.89
CA ALA A 69 10.58 -4.45 11.05
C ALA A 69 9.51 -4.34 12.15
N ALA A 70 8.58 -5.31 12.24
CA ALA A 70 7.60 -5.38 13.32
C ALA A 70 8.26 -5.60 14.69
N ARG A 71 9.24 -6.51 14.78
CA ARG A 71 10.02 -6.76 16.00
C ARG A 71 10.80 -5.55 16.47
N ARG A 72 11.45 -4.82 15.56
CA ARG A 72 12.17 -3.59 15.88
C ARG A 72 11.25 -2.50 16.44
N LYS A 73 10.02 -2.41 15.92
CA LYS A 73 8.99 -1.51 16.47
C LYS A 73 8.51 -1.98 17.84
N GLY A 74 8.29 -3.29 18.00
CA GLY A 74 7.94 -3.90 19.28
C GLY A 74 6.58 -3.47 19.83
N THR A 75 5.69 -2.91 18.99
CA THR A 75 4.34 -2.51 19.41
C THR A 75 3.29 -3.52 19.00
N ARG A 76 2.15 -3.48 19.67
CA ARG A 76 1.00 -4.34 19.39
C ARG A 76 0.54 -4.19 17.94
N GLU A 77 0.41 -2.95 17.48
CA GLU A 77 -0.09 -2.59 16.15
C GLU A 77 0.86 -3.09 15.06
N ALA A 78 2.18 -3.08 15.32
CA ALA A 78 3.17 -3.55 14.35
C ALA A 78 3.06 -5.07 14.11
N PHE A 79 2.85 -5.86 15.17
CA PHE A 79 2.64 -7.30 15.05
C PHE A 79 1.26 -7.63 14.47
N GLU A 80 0.20 -6.91 14.85
CA GLU A 80 -1.13 -7.08 14.25
C GLU A 80 -1.12 -6.79 12.74
N LEU A 81 -0.43 -5.73 12.31
CA LEU A 81 -0.28 -5.40 10.90
C LEU A 81 0.49 -6.48 10.13
N PHE A 82 1.54 -7.04 10.71
CA PHE A 82 2.27 -8.15 10.11
C PHE A 82 1.36 -9.37 9.93
N ILE A 83 0.60 -9.75 10.96
CA ILE A 83 -0.34 -10.88 10.91
C ILE A 83 -1.46 -10.64 9.89
N ALA A 84 -1.96 -9.41 9.77
CA ALA A 84 -3.00 -9.07 8.80
C ALA A 84 -2.53 -9.23 7.33
N ARG A 85 -1.23 -9.08 7.07
CA ARG A 85 -0.64 -9.23 5.73
C ARG A 85 -0.16 -10.66 5.45
N HIS A 86 0.45 -11.28 6.46
CA HIS A 86 1.24 -12.51 6.33
C HIS A 86 0.73 -13.60 7.28
N GLY A 87 -0.59 -13.68 7.50
CA GLY A 87 -1.19 -14.54 8.52
C GLY A 87 -0.95 -16.04 8.35
N ASP A 88 -0.67 -16.47 7.11
CA ASP A 88 -0.35 -17.87 6.76
C ASP A 88 1.16 -18.14 6.68
N ALA A 89 1.99 -17.12 6.88
CA ALA A 89 3.44 -17.28 6.85
C ALA A 89 3.93 -18.04 8.09
N PRO A 90 5.03 -18.81 8.00
CA PRO A 90 5.59 -19.52 9.15
C PRO A 90 5.97 -18.59 10.32
N LEU A 91 6.27 -17.32 10.04
CA LEU A 91 6.58 -16.29 11.05
C LEU A 91 5.33 -15.73 11.76
N ALA A 92 4.12 -15.98 11.26
CA ALA A 92 2.88 -15.48 11.86
C ALA A 92 2.68 -16.00 13.29
N GLU A 93 3.03 -17.25 13.56
CA GLU A 93 2.93 -17.81 14.91
C GLU A 93 3.86 -17.11 15.90
N GLN A 94 5.06 -16.73 15.45
CA GLN A 94 6.00 -15.97 16.29
C GLN A 94 5.46 -14.56 16.57
N ALA A 95 4.89 -13.89 15.56
CA ALA A 95 4.24 -12.59 15.75
C ALA A 95 3.06 -12.66 16.73
N ARG A 96 2.24 -13.73 16.68
CA ARG A 96 1.15 -13.96 17.65
C ARG A 96 1.67 -14.17 19.06
N ALA A 97 2.79 -14.88 19.22
CA ALA A 97 3.43 -15.08 20.50
C ALA A 97 3.94 -13.75 21.10
N GLU A 98 4.57 -12.89 20.30
CA GLU A 98 4.99 -11.55 20.72
C GLU A 98 3.80 -10.67 21.10
N LEU A 99 2.71 -10.73 20.33
CA LEU A 99 1.48 -9.99 20.65
C LEU A 99 0.91 -10.38 22.03
N LYS A 100 0.90 -11.68 22.34
CA LYS A 100 0.47 -12.20 23.64
C LYS A 100 1.39 -11.75 24.78
N ARG A 101 2.69 -11.57 24.50
CA ARG A 101 3.66 -11.06 25.48
C ARG A 101 3.41 -9.59 25.79
N LEU A 102 3.05 -8.78 24.79
CA LEU A 102 2.75 -7.36 24.96
C LEU A 102 1.41 -7.09 25.65
N SER A 103 0.46 -8.03 25.59
CA SER A 103 -0.85 -7.89 26.24
C SER A 103 -0.87 -8.24 27.73
N ARG A 104 0.26 -8.69 28.28
CA ARG A 104 0.40 -9.06 29.70
C ARG A 104 0.86 -7.85 30.50
#